data_AF-A0A1Q9QUT7-F1
#
_entry.id   AF-A0A1Q9QUT7-F1
#
_cell.length_a   1.000
_cell.length_b   1.000
_cell.length_c   1.000
_cell.angle_alpha   90.00
_cell.angle_beta   90.00
_cell.angle_gamma   90.00
#
_symmetry.space_group_name_H-M   'P 1'
#
loop_
_entity.id
_entity.type
_entity.pdbx_description
1 polymer ?
#
loop_
_entity_poly.entity_id
_entity_poly.type
_entity_poly.pdbx_seq_one_letter_code
_entity_poly.pdbx_strand_id
1 'polypeptide(L)'
;MTEQESTFSADPQVPNLGRIAREEIDRRAAKAFVPKALVNAALDTRSPNGKTWNQRLAAVRSERELSGLYDELTGSLPLGRTLLGGFNPVRTGGPMQVSIDFAERQARGYPYRHDGSVRQEVFTRRGGMYFGTAHLLGYPANYPRPLYRFADFNAGWYASRNAAFQAALSRVTGVKLALDGDLIAHGALLPGSTEKAARTLGERFGMRNPTIRQQLEKGDSQDFEETRLYQQVFALADKAAGKRVAREVLPGIRLESPKITRQLTTAWFAGRVDERYQRCMKR
;
A
#
# COMPACT_ATOMS: atom_id res chain seq x y z
N MET A 1 -10.35 8.73 12.55
CA MET A 1 -9.54 7.95 11.59
C MET A 1 -9.50 6.46 11.90
N THR A 2 -9.66 6.06 13.15
CA THR A 2 -9.73 4.65 13.58
C THR A 2 -11.00 3.92 13.16
N GLU A 3 -12.05 4.63 12.76
CA GLU A 3 -13.22 4.04 12.10
C GLU A 3 -12.98 3.95 10.57
N GLN A 4 -11.86 3.37 10.15
CA GLN A 4 -11.58 3.27 8.71
C GLN A 4 -12.48 2.24 8.03
N GLU A 5 -13.03 1.28 8.77
CA GLU A 5 -14.08 0.32 8.36
C GLU A 5 -14.46 -0.60 9.55
N SER A 6 -13.53 -0.75 10.49
CA SER A 6 -13.69 -1.43 11.78
C SER A 6 -13.87 -0.41 12.90
N THR A 7 -14.86 -0.61 13.74
CA THR A 7 -15.14 0.16 14.96
C THR A 7 -14.04 -0.03 16.00
N PHE A 8 -12.84 0.58 15.85
CA PHE A 8 -11.72 0.47 16.81
C PHE A 8 -11.28 -0.98 17.14
N SER A 9 -11.84 -1.97 16.45
CA SER A 9 -11.63 -3.39 16.67
C SER A 9 -10.42 -3.79 15.86
N ALA A 10 -9.43 -4.36 16.54
CA ALA A 10 -8.17 -4.74 15.91
C ALA A 10 -8.32 -5.99 15.03
N ASP A 11 -9.41 -6.74 15.20
CA ASP A 11 -9.65 -8.01 14.50
C ASP A 11 -11.15 -8.23 14.23
N PRO A 12 -11.76 -7.47 13.30
CA PRO A 12 -13.15 -7.65 12.93
C PRO A 12 -13.36 -8.99 12.21
N GLN A 13 -14.53 -9.60 12.44
CA GLN A 13 -14.95 -10.81 11.74
C GLN A 13 -15.28 -10.48 10.28
N VAL A 14 -14.79 -11.30 9.35
CA VAL A 14 -15.02 -11.17 7.91
C VAL A 14 -15.90 -12.34 7.46
N PRO A 15 -17.15 -12.09 7.02
CA PRO A 15 -18.02 -13.14 6.50
C PRO A 15 -17.35 -13.92 5.36
N ASN A 16 -17.45 -15.25 5.40
CA ASN A 16 -16.90 -16.15 4.38
C ASN A 16 -15.37 -16.07 4.16
N LEU A 17 -14.59 -15.55 5.13
CA LEU A 17 -13.15 -15.38 4.96
C LEU A 17 -12.41 -16.67 4.60
N GLY A 18 -12.75 -17.79 5.22
CA GLY A 18 -12.14 -19.09 4.89
C GLY A 18 -12.32 -19.47 3.41
N ARG A 19 -13.51 -19.22 2.83
CA ARG A 19 -13.77 -19.46 1.40
C ARG A 19 -12.97 -18.51 0.51
N ILE A 20 -12.97 -17.21 0.83
CA ILE A 20 -12.22 -16.18 0.09
C ILE A 20 -10.72 -16.51 0.09
N ALA A 21 -10.18 -16.88 1.26
CA ALA A 21 -8.78 -17.26 1.40
C ALA A 21 -8.45 -18.52 0.60
N ARG A 22 -9.33 -19.52 0.58
CA ARG A 22 -9.16 -20.71 -0.27
C ARG A 22 -9.15 -20.37 -1.76
N GLU A 23 -10.08 -19.54 -2.22
CA GLU A 23 -10.12 -19.10 -3.62
C GLU A 23 -8.87 -18.30 -4.02
N GLU A 24 -8.31 -17.49 -3.11
CA GLU A 24 -7.04 -16.80 -3.31
C GLU A 24 -5.86 -17.77 -3.44
N ILE A 25 -5.79 -18.80 -2.58
CA ILE A 25 -4.76 -19.86 -2.68
C ILE A 25 -4.84 -20.54 -4.03
N ASP A 26 -6.03 -21.03 -4.41
CA ASP A 26 -6.25 -21.74 -5.67
C ASP A 26 -5.85 -20.85 -6.86
N ARG A 27 -6.20 -19.56 -6.84
CA ARG A 27 -5.83 -18.60 -7.90
C ARG A 27 -4.33 -18.39 -8.01
N ARG A 28 -3.63 -18.22 -6.88
CA ARG A 28 -2.17 -18.05 -6.86
C ARG A 28 -1.44 -19.32 -7.29
N ALA A 29 -1.90 -20.47 -6.85
CA ALA A 29 -1.38 -21.76 -7.27
C ALA A 29 -1.52 -21.95 -8.78
N ALA A 30 -2.69 -21.63 -9.35
CA ALA A 30 -2.91 -21.66 -10.79
C ALA A 30 -1.96 -20.71 -11.55
N LYS A 31 -1.74 -19.49 -11.04
CA LYS A 31 -0.77 -18.53 -11.61
C LYS A 31 0.68 -19.04 -11.56
N ALA A 32 1.00 -19.86 -10.57
CA ALA A 32 2.29 -20.52 -10.43
C ALA A 32 2.36 -21.90 -11.12
N PHE A 33 1.34 -22.27 -11.92
CA PHE A 33 1.23 -23.56 -12.61
C PHE A 33 1.26 -24.77 -11.66
N VAL A 34 0.84 -24.58 -10.42
CA VAL A 34 0.72 -25.66 -9.41
C VAL A 34 -0.65 -26.33 -9.56
N PRO A 35 -0.72 -27.65 -9.79
CA PRO A 35 -2.00 -28.35 -9.94
C PRO A 35 -2.89 -28.27 -8.70
N LYS A 36 -4.20 -28.06 -8.89
CA LYS A 36 -5.18 -27.97 -7.79
C LYS A 36 -5.19 -29.23 -6.89
N ALA A 37 -4.99 -30.41 -7.47
CA ALA A 37 -4.90 -31.65 -6.70
C ALA A 37 -3.73 -31.64 -5.70
N LEU A 38 -2.60 -31.05 -6.06
CA LEU A 38 -1.44 -30.93 -5.19
C LEU A 38 -1.70 -29.94 -4.04
N VAL A 39 -2.35 -28.81 -4.34
CA VAL A 39 -2.80 -27.85 -3.32
C VAL A 39 -3.75 -28.52 -2.32
N ASN A 40 -4.73 -29.28 -2.82
CA ASN A 40 -5.68 -30.00 -1.98
C ASN A 40 -4.97 -30.99 -1.06
N ALA A 41 -4.09 -31.83 -1.62
CA ALA A 41 -3.31 -32.81 -0.87
C ALA A 41 -2.46 -32.15 0.23
N ALA A 42 -1.80 -31.02 -0.08
CA ALA A 42 -1.03 -30.27 0.90
C ALA A 42 -1.93 -29.73 2.03
N LEU A 43 -3.08 -29.15 1.70
CA LEU A 43 -4.01 -28.61 2.71
C LEU A 43 -4.77 -29.69 3.50
N ASP A 44 -4.84 -30.92 3.00
CA ASP A 44 -5.44 -32.06 3.71
C ASP A 44 -4.47 -32.71 4.72
N THR A 45 -3.20 -32.29 4.75
CA THR A 45 -2.27 -32.71 5.81
C THR A 45 -2.73 -32.20 7.18
N ARG A 46 -2.43 -32.99 8.22
CA ARG A 46 -2.78 -32.64 9.61
C ARG A 46 -1.85 -31.55 10.14
N SER A 47 -2.44 -30.56 10.78
CA SER A 47 -1.72 -29.56 11.55
C SER A 47 -1.47 -30.04 12.99
N PRO A 48 -0.67 -29.33 13.80
CA PRO A 48 -0.32 -29.75 15.17
C PRO A 48 -1.51 -29.95 16.12
N ASN A 49 -2.67 -29.36 15.83
CA ASN A 49 -3.88 -29.53 16.65
C ASN A 49 -4.77 -30.72 16.21
N GLY A 50 -4.27 -31.57 15.32
CA GLY A 50 -4.97 -32.77 14.85
C GLY A 50 -5.98 -32.54 13.71
N LYS A 51 -6.42 -31.29 13.46
CA LYS A 51 -7.26 -30.95 12.30
C LYS A 51 -6.41 -30.74 11.05
N THR A 52 -6.99 -30.94 9.87
CA THR A 52 -6.32 -30.62 8.61
C THR A 52 -6.22 -29.12 8.40
N TRP A 53 -5.25 -28.65 7.61
CA TRP A 53 -5.16 -27.22 7.27
C TRP A 53 -6.41 -26.72 6.56
N ASN A 54 -7.04 -27.55 5.71
CA ASN A 54 -8.33 -27.26 5.07
C ASN A 54 -9.46 -27.03 6.08
N GLN A 55 -9.57 -27.87 7.10
CA GLN A 55 -10.57 -27.70 8.17
C GLN A 55 -10.34 -26.42 8.95
N ARG A 56 -9.07 -26.10 9.27
CA ARG A 56 -8.72 -24.87 9.97
C ARG A 56 -8.98 -23.64 9.11
N LEU A 57 -8.60 -23.67 7.83
CA LEU A 57 -8.83 -22.59 6.87
C LEU A 57 -10.32 -22.30 6.69
N ALA A 58 -11.16 -23.33 6.59
CA ALA A 58 -12.61 -23.17 6.48
C ALA A 58 -13.25 -22.55 7.75
N ALA A 59 -12.63 -22.78 8.91
CA ALA A 59 -13.09 -22.25 10.19
C ALA A 59 -12.64 -20.80 10.45
N VAL A 60 -11.65 -20.28 9.73
CA VAL A 60 -11.17 -18.90 9.90
C VAL A 60 -12.29 -17.89 9.71
N ARG A 61 -12.33 -16.90 10.60
CA ARG A 61 -13.29 -15.80 10.58
C ARG A 61 -12.65 -14.43 10.62
N SER A 62 -11.37 -14.31 10.97
CA SER A 62 -10.69 -13.01 11.02
C SER A 62 -9.35 -12.98 10.29
N GLU A 63 -8.88 -11.78 9.94
CA GLU A 63 -7.57 -11.63 9.26
C GLU A 63 -6.41 -12.04 10.16
N ARG A 64 -6.53 -11.80 11.48
CA ARG A 64 -5.52 -12.25 12.44
C ARG A 64 -5.45 -13.77 12.50
N GLU A 65 -6.59 -14.46 12.58
CA GLU A 65 -6.66 -15.92 12.55
C GLU A 65 -6.07 -16.48 11.25
N LEU A 66 -6.41 -15.87 10.11
CA LEU A 66 -5.84 -16.26 8.82
C LEU A 66 -4.32 -16.09 8.82
N SER A 67 -3.83 -14.93 9.28
CA SER A 67 -2.40 -14.64 9.29
C SER A 67 -1.64 -15.61 10.22
N GLY A 68 -2.17 -15.88 11.40
CA GLY A 68 -1.62 -16.87 12.33
C GLY A 68 -1.62 -18.29 11.78
N LEU A 69 -2.67 -18.70 11.06
CA LEU A 69 -2.73 -20.01 10.40
C LEU A 69 -1.59 -20.19 9.39
N TYR A 70 -1.29 -19.15 8.60
CA TYR A 70 -0.17 -19.17 7.66
C TYR A 70 1.19 -19.17 8.37
N ASP A 71 1.34 -18.42 9.46
CA ASP A 71 2.57 -18.40 10.24
C ASP A 71 2.86 -19.77 10.88
N GLU A 72 1.82 -20.46 11.36
CA GLU A 72 1.93 -21.84 11.85
C GLU A 72 2.28 -22.82 10.73
N LEU A 73 1.61 -22.74 9.57
CA LEU A 73 1.87 -23.61 8.43
C LEU A 73 3.32 -23.46 7.96
N THR A 74 3.77 -22.23 7.73
CA THR A 74 5.15 -21.96 7.30
C THR A 74 6.18 -22.30 8.38
N GLY A 75 5.83 -22.17 9.66
CA GLY A 75 6.67 -22.60 10.77
C GLY A 75 6.78 -24.12 10.93
N SER A 76 5.78 -24.87 10.48
CA SER A 76 5.78 -26.34 10.55
C SER A 76 6.64 -27.02 9.50
N LEU A 77 7.02 -26.29 8.44
CA LEU A 77 7.83 -26.79 7.34
C LEU A 77 9.32 -26.44 7.57
N PRO A 78 10.25 -27.38 7.34
CA PRO A 78 11.68 -27.07 7.34
C PRO A 78 11.97 -25.93 6.35
N LEU A 79 12.66 -24.88 6.80
CA LEU A 79 12.92 -23.65 6.03
C LEU A 79 11.66 -22.90 5.56
N GLY A 80 10.46 -23.27 6.01
CA GLY A 80 9.20 -22.73 5.50
C GLY A 80 9.03 -21.24 5.77
N ARG A 81 9.53 -20.70 6.89
CA ARG A 81 9.52 -19.24 7.12
C ARG A 81 10.41 -18.49 6.11
N THR A 82 11.55 -19.06 5.77
CA THR A 82 12.50 -18.46 4.82
C THR A 82 12.00 -18.53 3.39
N LEU A 83 11.46 -19.69 2.99
CA LEU A 83 11.03 -19.97 1.63
C LEU A 83 9.60 -19.50 1.36
N LEU A 84 8.73 -19.54 2.37
CA LEU A 84 7.29 -19.32 2.23
C LEU A 84 6.75 -18.18 3.10
N GLY A 85 7.57 -17.50 3.92
CA GLY A 85 7.11 -16.39 4.79
C GLY A 85 6.48 -15.24 4.02
N GLY A 86 6.94 -14.98 2.79
CA GLY A 86 6.37 -14.01 1.88
C GLY A 86 5.04 -14.43 1.23
N PHE A 87 4.51 -15.63 1.49
CA PHE A 87 3.26 -16.10 0.87
C PHE A 87 2.02 -15.83 1.72
N ASN A 88 2.16 -15.33 2.95
CA ASN A 88 1.03 -14.91 3.78
C ASN A 88 0.17 -13.88 3.00
N PRO A 89 -1.09 -14.21 2.67
CA PRO A 89 -1.92 -13.35 1.82
C PRO A 89 -2.40 -12.10 2.56
N VAL A 90 -2.35 -12.11 3.89
CA VAL A 90 -2.74 -10.97 4.72
C VAL A 90 -1.58 -9.98 4.77
N ARG A 91 -1.75 -8.85 4.08
CA ARG A 91 -0.73 -7.81 3.92
C ARG A 91 -1.00 -6.56 4.74
N THR A 92 -2.21 -6.41 5.26
CA THR A 92 -2.62 -5.32 6.14
C THR A 92 -3.27 -5.90 7.39
N GLY A 93 -3.28 -5.14 8.49
CA GLY A 93 -3.94 -5.58 9.70
C GLY A 93 -4.16 -4.50 10.75
N GLY A 94 -4.84 -4.88 11.81
CA GLY A 94 -5.09 -4.00 12.96
C GLY A 94 -6.17 -2.93 12.71
N PRO A 95 -6.43 -2.08 13.72
CA PRO A 95 -7.52 -1.10 13.71
C PRO A 95 -7.38 -0.02 12.64
N MET A 96 -6.19 0.17 12.07
CA MET A 96 -5.93 1.13 10.99
C MET A 96 -5.52 0.45 9.68
N GLN A 97 -5.68 -0.87 9.55
CA GLN A 97 -5.41 -1.62 8.31
C GLN A 97 -4.02 -1.30 7.71
N VAL A 98 -2.99 -1.37 8.54
CA VAL A 98 -1.63 -0.96 8.20
C VAL A 98 -0.90 -2.08 7.48
N SER A 99 -0.12 -1.73 6.45
CA SER A 99 0.76 -2.67 5.75
C SER A 99 1.77 -3.33 6.71
N ILE A 100 1.86 -4.65 6.67
CA ILE A 100 2.84 -5.41 7.45
C ILE A 100 4.27 -5.05 7.02
N ASP A 101 4.52 -4.96 5.72
CA ASP A 101 5.83 -4.59 5.19
C ASP A 101 6.25 -3.18 5.64
N PHE A 102 5.29 -2.25 5.74
CA PHE A 102 5.55 -0.92 6.33
C PHE A 102 5.93 -1.04 7.81
N ALA A 103 5.14 -1.77 8.60
CA ALA A 103 5.38 -1.95 10.02
C ALA A 103 6.75 -2.59 10.29
N GLU A 104 7.13 -3.61 9.52
CA GLU A 104 8.44 -4.28 9.62
C GLU A 104 9.60 -3.31 9.34
N ARG A 105 9.47 -2.43 8.33
CA ARG A 105 10.48 -1.39 8.07
C ARG A 105 10.57 -0.36 9.21
N GLN A 106 9.44 -0.04 9.83
CA GLN A 106 9.36 0.94 10.92
C GLN A 106 9.60 0.34 12.32
N ALA A 107 9.77 -0.97 12.42
CA ALA A 107 9.86 -1.69 13.70
C ALA A 107 11.02 -1.22 14.59
N ARG A 108 12.13 -0.75 13.99
CA ARG A 108 13.28 -0.23 14.75
C ARG A 108 12.92 0.96 15.65
N GLY A 109 11.94 1.77 15.25
CA GLY A 109 11.46 2.90 16.04
C GLY A 109 10.38 2.53 17.05
N TYR A 110 9.96 1.26 17.13
CA TYR A 110 8.84 0.85 17.99
C TYR A 110 9.27 0.80 19.47
N PRO A 111 8.69 1.63 20.36
CA PRO A 111 9.21 1.78 21.72
C PRO A 111 8.67 0.73 22.70
N TYR A 112 7.66 -0.06 22.31
CA TYR A 112 7.00 -0.99 23.20
C TYR A 112 7.52 -2.41 23.01
N ARG A 113 7.70 -3.14 24.11
CA ARG A 113 7.94 -4.58 24.06
C ARG A 113 6.70 -5.29 23.51
N HIS A 114 6.92 -6.22 22.60
CA HIS A 114 5.90 -7.10 22.03
C HIS A 114 6.35 -8.55 22.10
N ASP A 115 5.40 -9.45 22.18
CA ASP A 115 5.65 -10.88 22.07
C ASP A 115 5.48 -11.31 20.61
N GLY A 116 6.35 -12.19 20.13
CA GLY A 116 6.29 -12.70 18.77
C GLY A 116 6.78 -11.72 17.71
N SER A 117 6.15 -11.73 16.53
CA SER A 117 6.60 -10.97 15.36
C SER A 117 5.94 -9.59 15.25
N VAL A 118 6.57 -8.67 14.52
CA VAL A 118 5.99 -7.35 14.18
C VAL A 118 4.62 -7.50 13.52
N ARG A 119 4.47 -8.50 12.64
CA ARG A 119 3.18 -8.87 12.03
C ARG A 119 2.11 -9.14 13.07
N GLN A 120 2.41 -9.93 14.10
CA GLN A 120 1.47 -10.23 15.18
C GLN A 120 1.16 -8.97 16.00
N GLU A 121 2.16 -8.12 16.25
CA GLU A 121 1.97 -6.86 16.96
C GLU A 121 1.03 -5.90 16.20
N VAL A 122 1.09 -5.86 14.86
CA VAL A 122 0.17 -5.05 14.02
C VAL A 122 -1.30 -5.41 14.26
N PHE A 123 -1.62 -6.68 14.52
CA PHE A 123 -2.98 -7.13 14.84
C PHE A 123 -3.41 -6.80 16.28
N THR A 124 -2.53 -6.24 17.11
CA THR A 124 -2.92 -5.68 18.40
C THR A 124 -3.44 -4.26 18.22
N ARG A 125 -4.27 -3.81 19.16
CA ARG A 125 -4.72 -2.42 19.19
C ARG A 125 -3.53 -1.45 19.28
N ARG A 126 -2.58 -1.72 20.17
CA ARG A 126 -1.41 -0.85 20.40
C ARG A 126 -0.54 -0.78 19.16
N GLY A 127 -0.11 -1.93 18.63
CA GLY A 127 0.75 -1.99 17.46
C GLY A 127 0.10 -1.38 16.23
N GLY A 128 -1.12 -1.79 15.89
CA GLY A 128 -1.80 -1.25 14.71
C GLY A 128 -2.13 0.25 14.82
N MET A 129 -2.41 0.78 16.02
CA MET A 129 -2.52 2.23 16.24
C MET A 129 -1.19 2.95 16.09
N TYR A 130 -0.11 2.39 16.65
CA TYR A 130 1.22 2.98 16.55
C TYR A 130 1.68 3.05 15.10
N PHE A 131 1.72 1.91 14.41
CA PHE A 131 2.18 1.84 13.02
C PHE A 131 1.23 2.61 12.09
N GLY A 132 -0.07 2.65 12.38
CA GLY A 132 -1.02 3.41 11.59
C GLY A 132 -0.85 4.92 11.77
N THR A 133 -0.60 5.38 12.99
CA THR A 133 -0.30 6.79 13.24
C THR A 133 1.03 7.18 12.61
N ALA A 134 2.05 6.32 12.70
CA ALA A 134 3.32 6.51 12.02
C ALA A 134 3.13 6.56 10.49
N HIS A 135 2.31 5.68 9.91
CA HIS A 135 2.02 5.70 8.46
C HIS A 135 1.25 6.96 8.04
N LEU A 136 0.37 7.49 8.89
CA LEU A 136 -0.42 8.67 8.55
C LEU A 136 0.36 10.00 8.74
N LEU A 137 1.14 10.09 9.81
CA LEU A 137 1.73 11.35 10.31
C LEU A 137 3.25 11.34 10.37
N GLY A 138 3.88 10.17 10.27
CA GLY A 138 5.33 9.97 10.42
C GLY A 138 6.17 10.39 9.21
N TYR A 139 5.59 11.16 8.30
CA TYR A 139 6.30 11.78 7.18
C TYR A 139 5.91 13.26 7.05
N PRO A 140 6.88 14.15 6.78
CA PRO A 140 6.61 15.56 6.59
C PRO A 140 5.87 15.76 5.26
N ALA A 141 4.71 16.41 5.33
CA ALA A 141 3.92 16.77 4.17
C ALA A 141 3.09 18.00 4.51
N ASN A 142 3.21 19.03 3.66
CA ASN A 142 2.59 20.35 3.83
C ASN A 142 1.29 20.46 3.03
N TYR A 143 0.42 19.45 3.19
CA TYR A 143 -0.83 19.43 2.46
C TYR A 143 -1.85 20.42 3.04
N PRO A 144 -2.54 21.21 2.19
CA PRO A 144 -3.52 22.18 2.67
C PRO A 144 -4.76 21.54 3.29
N ARG A 145 -4.99 20.25 3.04
CA ARG A 145 -6.10 19.48 3.60
C ARG A 145 -5.63 18.08 4.05
N PRO A 146 -6.10 17.57 5.20
CA PRO A 146 -5.84 16.21 5.64
C PRO A 146 -6.26 15.12 4.63
N LEU A 147 -7.23 15.42 3.77
CA LEU A 147 -7.70 14.57 2.67
C LEU A 147 -6.55 13.92 1.88
N TYR A 148 -5.49 14.67 1.57
CA TYR A 148 -4.35 14.15 0.80
C TYR A 148 -3.48 13.19 1.61
N ARG A 149 -3.39 13.35 2.94
CA ARG A 149 -2.78 12.33 3.81
C ARG A 149 -3.61 11.05 3.87
N PHE A 150 -4.95 11.15 3.76
CA PHE A 150 -5.80 9.96 3.69
C PHE A 150 -5.62 9.23 2.36
N ALA A 151 -5.44 9.97 1.28
CA ALA A 151 -5.08 9.38 -0.01
C ALA A 151 -3.71 8.69 0.06
N ASP A 152 -2.68 9.37 0.58
CA ASP A 152 -1.34 8.80 0.76
C ASP A 152 -1.33 7.59 1.72
N PHE A 153 -2.19 7.55 2.73
CA PHE A 153 -2.30 6.40 3.62
C PHE A 153 -2.61 5.11 2.83
N ASN A 154 -3.47 5.23 1.81
CA ASN A 154 -3.86 4.12 0.95
C ASN A 154 -2.91 3.90 -0.23
N ALA A 155 -2.39 4.96 -0.84
CA ALA A 155 -1.60 4.92 -2.06
C ALA A 155 -0.08 4.91 -1.84
N GLY A 156 0.38 5.16 -0.61
CA GLY A 156 1.79 5.34 -0.28
C GLY A 156 2.14 6.79 0.03
N TRP A 157 3.19 7.00 0.84
CA TRP A 157 3.67 8.33 1.18
C TRP A 157 3.98 9.15 -0.06
N TYR A 158 3.52 10.41 -0.06
CA TYR A 158 3.66 11.39 -1.14
C TYR A 158 2.92 11.07 -2.45
N ALA A 159 2.08 10.03 -2.50
CA ALA A 159 1.34 9.67 -3.71
C ALA A 159 0.50 10.84 -4.26
N SER A 160 -0.16 11.62 -3.42
CA SER A 160 -0.94 12.79 -3.82
C SER A 160 -0.10 13.89 -4.47
N ARG A 161 1.07 14.18 -3.91
CA ARG A 161 2.03 15.12 -4.51
C ARG A 161 2.58 14.59 -5.83
N ASN A 162 2.95 13.33 -5.85
CA ASN A 162 3.54 12.70 -7.03
C ASN A 162 2.53 12.60 -8.18
N ALA A 163 1.27 12.31 -7.88
CA ALA A 163 0.17 12.35 -8.85
C ALA A 163 -0.03 13.76 -9.42
N ALA A 164 0.19 14.82 -8.63
CA ALA A 164 0.13 16.19 -9.12
C ALA A 164 1.34 16.51 -10.02
N PHE A 165 2.52 15.99 -9.68
CA PHE A 165 3.69 16.06 -10.55
C PHE A 165 3.45 15.35 -11.89
N GLN A 166 2.86 14.15 -11.89
CA GLN A 166 2.46 13.45 -13.12
C GLN A 166 1.44 14.26 -13.95
N ALA A 167 0.49 14.94 -13.31
CA ALA A 167 -0.47 15.80 -13.99
C ALA A 167 0.23 17.02 -14.64
N ALA A 168 1.14 17.66 -13.90
CA ALA A 168 1.95 18.77 -14.42
C ALA A 168 2.85 18.31 -15.58
N LEU A 169 3.49 17.14 -15.44
CA LEU A 169 4.33 16.54 -16.47
C LEU A 169 3.53 16.19 -17.73
N SER A 170 2.34 15.62 -17.56
CA SER A 170 1.42 15.33 -18.68
C SER A 170 1.04 16.60 -19.43
N ARG A 171 0.77 17.70 -18.70
CA ARG A 171 0.43 19.00 -19.28
C ARG A 171 1.54 19.58 -20.14
N VAL A 172 2.79 19.51 -19.67
CA VAL A 172 3.93 20.14 -20.36
C VAL A 172 4.52 19.28 -21.48
N THR A 173 4.30 17.96 -21.45
CA THR A 173 4.82 17.03 -22.46
C THR A 173 3.75 16.59 -23.47
N GLY A 174 2.47 16.73 -23.15
CA GLY A 174 1.36 16.16 -23.92
C GLY A 174 1.18 14.65 -23.75
N VAL A 175 2.04 13.98 -22.98
CA VAL A 175 1.95 12.54 -22.72
C VAL A 175 0.87 12.28 -21.67
N LYS A 176 -0.08 11.37 -21.96
CA LYS A 176 -1.11 10.97 -20.99
C LYS A 176 -0.51 10.01 -19.96
N LEU A 177 -0.32 10.46 -18.72
CA LEU A 177 0.13 9.62 -17.60
C LEU A 177 -1.03 9.12 -16.75
N ALA A 178 -0.85 7.96 -16.12
CA ALA A 178 -1.65 7.57 -14.97
C ALA A 178 -1.26 8.48 -13.80
N LEU A 179 -2.25 9.01 -13.08
CA LEU A 179 -2.03 9.86 -11.92
C LEU A 179 -2.03 9.00 -10.65
N ASP A 180 -1.20 7.97 -10.63
CA ASP A 180 -1.11 6.97 -9.55
C ASP A 180 -0.09 7.35 -8.47
N GLY A 181 0.79 8.32 -8.72
CA GLY A 181 1.84 8.73 -7.80
C GLY A 181 3.14 7.93 -7.95
N ASP A 182 3.20 6.94 -8.85
CA ASP A 182 4.40 6.15 -9.12
C ASP A 182 5.30 6.87 -10.14
N LEU A 183 6.39 7.44 -9.62
CA LEU A 183 7.34 8.20 -10.44
C LEU A 183 8.31 7.30 -11.20
N ILE A 184 8.55 6.10 -10.70
CA ILE A 184 9.49 5.13 -11.26
C ILE A 184 8.94 3.71 -11.22
N ALA A 185 9.38 2.89 -12.17
CA ALA A 185 9.16 1.45 -12.11
C ALA A 185 10.24 0.82 -11.22
N HIS A 186 9.90 0.52 -9.96
CA HIS A 186 10.83 -0.11 -9.01
C HIS A 186 11.19 -1.54 -9.47
N GLY A 187 12.47 -1.90 -9.38
CA GLY A 187 12.97 -3.22 -9.77
C GLY A 187 12.94 -3.52 -11.28
N ALA A 188 12.44 -2.61 -12.10
CA ALA A 188 12.44 -2.76 -13.56
C ALA A 188 13.74 -2.21 -14.16
N LEU A 189 14.30 -2.94 -15.13
CA LEU A 189 15.45 -2.47 -15.93
C LEU A 189 15.09 -1.30 -16.84
N LEU A 190 13.83 -1.24 -17.29
CA LEU A 190 13.32 -0.24 -18.23
C LEU A 190 12.54 0.86 -17.51
N PRO A 191 12.64 2.12 -17.98
CA PRO A 191 11.91 3.24 -17.38
C PRO A 191 10.40 3.09 -17.56
N GLY A 192 9.66 3.51 -16.54
CA GLY A 192 8.20 3.64 -16.57
C GLY A 192 7.72 4.80 -17.46
N SER A 193 6.41 4.95 -17.61
CA SER A 193 5.79 6.02 -18.41
C SER A 193 6.13 7.42 -17.89
N THR A 194 6.04 7.63 -16.57
CA THR A 194 6.41 8.89 -15.91
C THR A 194 7.84 9.29 -16.23
N GLU A 195 8.78 8.35 -16.04
CA GLU A 195 10.19 8.59 -16.31
C GLU A 195 10.47 8.86 -17.80
N LYS A 196 9.86 8.10 -18.71
CA LYS A 196 9.97 8.36 -20.16
C LYS A 196 9.49 9.77 -20.52
N ALA A 197 8.37 10.22 -19.96
CA ALA A 197 7.87 11.57 -20.17
C ALA A 197 8.81 12.63 -19.59
N ALA A 198 9.38 12.41 -18.39
CA ALA A 198 10.36 13.33 -17.81
C ALA A 198 11.63 13.46 -18.66
N ARG A 199 12.09 12.34 -19.24
CA ARG A 199 13.29 12.30 -20.11
C ARG A 199 13.13 13.14 -21.38
N THR A 200 11.91 13.36 -21.90
CA THR A 200 11.70 14.25 -23.07
C THR A 200 12.02 15.72 -22.77
N LEU A 201 12.03 16.11 -21.50
CA LEU A 201 12.39 17.45 -21.06
C LEU A 201 13.89 17.59 -20.75
N GLY A 202 14.67 16.50 -20.87
CA GLY A 202 16.08 16.46 -20.47
C GLY A 202 16.94 17.51 -21.16
N GLU A 203 16.83 17.67 -22.47
CA GLU A 203 17.57 18.70 -23.23
C GLU A 203 17.19 20.11 -22.78
N ARG A 204 15.88 20.40 -22.68
CA ARG A 204 15.36 21.70 -22.23
C ARG A 204 15.83 22.05 -20.82
N PHE A 205 15.94 21.04 -19.97
CA PHE A 205 16.37 21.20 -18.58
C PHE A 205 17.87 21.03 -18.39
N GLY A 206 18.66 20.73 -19.43
CA GLY A 206 20.09 20.43 -19.30
C GLY A 206 20.36 19.27 -18.33
N MET A 207 19.50 18.25 -18.31
CA MET A 207 19.60 17.08 -17.44
C MET A 207 19.79 15.81 -18.26
N ARG A 208 20.77 14.99 -17.88
CA ARG A 208 20.94 13.66 -18.46
C ARG A 208 19.93 12.68 -17.85
N ASN A 209 19.60 11.61 -18.57
CA ASN A 209 18.67 10.58 -18.11
C ASN A 209 18.99 10.02 -16.69
N PRO A 210 20.25 9.75 -16.31
CA PRO A 210 20.58 9.31 -14.96
C PRO A 210 20.24 10.35 -13.88
N THR A 211 20.43 11.64 -14.16
CA THR A 211 20.07 12.73 -13.24
C THR A 211 18.56 12.83 -13.05
N ILE A 212 17.78 12.65 -14.13
CA ILE A 212 16.32 12.61 -14.07
C ILE A 212 15.86 11.43 -13.22
N ARG A 213 16.42 10.23 -13.45
CA ARG A 213 16.12 9.03 -12.67
C ARG A 213 16.41 9.23 -11.18
N GLN A 214 17.60 9.73 -10.85
CA GLN A 214 18.01 10.00 -9.47
C GLN A 214 17.05 10.97 -8.77
N GLN A 215 16.54 11.98 -9.47
CA GLN A 215 15.58 12.93 -8.88
C GLN A 215 14.19 12.31 -8.72
N LEU A 216 13.71 11.51 -9.68
CA LEU A 216 12.44 10.79 -9.55
C LEU A 216 12.47 9.73 -8.44
N GLU A 217 13.63 9.11 -8.20
CA GLU A 217 13.85 8.16 -7.09
C GLU A 217 13.64 8.78 -5.71
N LYS A 218 13.72 10.12 -5.60
CA LYS A 218 13.38 10.82 -4.35
C LYS A 218 11.87 10.92 -4.10
N GLY A 219 11.03 10.39 -4.98
CA GLY A 219 9.57 10.51 -4.93
C GLY A 219 8.91 10.05 -3.64
N ASP A 220 9.58 9.23 -2.82
CA ASP A 220 9.14 8.76 -1.50
C ASP A 220 9.63 9.63 -0.33
N SER A 221 10.27 10.77 -0.63
CA SER A 221 10.84 11.71 0.35
C SER A 221 10.36 13.15 0.11
N GLN A 222 10.54 14.01 1.11
CA GLN A 222 10.26 15.44 0.99
C GLN A 222 11.22 16.13 0.01
N ASP A 223 12.48 15.68 -0.04
CA ASP A 223 13.54 16.22 -0.89
C ASP A 223 13.18 16.27 -2.39
N PHE A 224 12.19 15.48 -2.84
CA PHE A 224 11.73 15.55 -4.23
C PHE A 224 11.29 16.96 -4.63
N GLU A 225 10.64 17.69 -3.72
CA GLU A 225 10.14 19.06 -3.96
C GLU A 225 11.26 20.07 -4.22
N GLU A 226 12.45 19.77 -3.71
CA GLU A 226 13.65 20.59 -3.85
C GLU A 226 14.43 20.25 -5.13
N THR A 227 14.06 19.15 -5.81
CA THR A 227 14.75 18.75 -7.03
C THR A 227 14.51 19.75 -8.15
N ARG A 228 15.55 19.98 -8.95
CA ARG A 228 15.47 20.84 -10.13
C ARG A 228 14.41 20.34 -11.12
N LEU A 229 14.23 19.02 -11.25
CA LEU A 229 13.19 18.40 -12.09
C LEU A 229 11.80 18.79 -11.62
N TYR A 230 11.51 18.62 -10.33
CA TYR A 230 10.23 19.00 -9.73
C TYR A 230 9.92 20.49 -9.99
N GLN A 231 10.86 21.35 -9.63
CA GLN A 231 10.70 22.80 -9.75
C GLN A 231 10.51 23.26 -11.20
N GLN A 232 11.30 22.72 -12.13
CA GLN A 232 11.21 23.12 -13.55
C GLN A 232 9.96 22.59 -14.24
N VAL A 233 9.51 21.35 -13.95
CA VAL A 233 8.24 20.82 -14.47
C VAL A 233 7.08 21.70 -14.01
N PHE A 234 7.02 22.01 -12.72
CA PHE A 234 5.95 22.83 -12.19
C PHE A 234 6.01 24.29 -12.67
N ALA A 235 7.19 24.88 -12.82
CA ALA A 235 7.34 26.21 -13.42
C ALA A 235 6.81 26.25 -14.86
N LEU A 236 7.10 25.23 -15.67
CA LEU A 236 6.54 25.10 -17.01
C LEU A 236 5.02 24.90 -17.00
N ALA A 237 4.52 24.06 -16.10
CA ALA A 237 3.10 23.76 -16.00
C ALA A 237 2.29 24.99 -15.56
N ASP A 238 2.80 25.76 -14.60
CA ASP A 238 2.22 27.01 -14.15
C ASP A 238 2.19 28.05 -15.29
N LYS A 239 3.30 28.20 -16.02
CA LYS A 239 3.38 29.09 -17.18
C LYS A 239 2.37 28.69 -18.27
N ALA A 240 2.26 27.40 -18.56
CA ALA A 240 1.31 26.87 -19.55
C ALA A 240 -0.16 26.93 -19.07
N ALA A 241 -0.42 27.12 -17.78
CA ALA A 241 -1.76 27.30 -17.23
C ALA A 241 -2.13 28.77 -16.99
N GLY A 242 -1.17 29.69 -17.04
CA GLY A 242 -1.35 31.09 -16.66
C GLY A 242 -1.61 31.29 -15.16
N LYS A 243 -1.46 30.23 -14.34
CA LYS A 243 -1.72 30.22 -12.90
C LYS A 243 -1.00 29.05 -12.25
N ARG A 244 -0.86 29.09 -10.92
CA ARG A 244 -0.32 27.97 -10.14
C ARG A 244 -1.22 26.73 -10.30
N VAL A 245 -0.68 25.64 -10.86
CA VAL A 245 -1.37 24.35 -10.91
C VAL A 245 -1.31 23.66 -9.54
N ALA A 246 -2.22 22.71 -9.31
CA ALA A 246 -2.27 21.96 -8.06
C ALA A 246 -0.92 21.27 -7.76
N ARG A 247 -0.51 21.25 -6.49
CA ARG A 247 0.67 20.50 -6.01
C ARG A 247 0.30 19.16 -5.37
N GLU A 248 -0.99 18.92 -5.21
CA GLU A 248 -1.58 17.71 -4.66
C GLU A 248 -2.86 17.37 -5.43
N VAL A 249 -3.01 16.12 -5.83
CA VAL A 249 -4.24 15.59 -6.41
C VAL A 249 -4.57 14.25 -5.77
N LEU A 250 -5.83 13.83 -5.81
CA LEU A 250 -6.20 12.49 -5.37
C LEU A 250 -5.69 11.48 -6.42
N PRO A 251 -4.88 10.47 -6.02
CA PRO A 251 -4.38 9.47 -6.96
C PRO A 251 -5.53 8.68 -7.61
N GLY A 252 -5.39 8.42 -8.90
CA GLY A 252 -6.32 7.67 -9.73
C GLY A 252 -6.18 6.16 -9.62
N ILE A 253 -5.84 5.64 -8.43
CA ILE A 253 -5.62 4.21 -8.22
C ILE A 253 -6.95 3.51 -7.94
N ARG A 254 -7.15 2.34 -8.57
CA ARG A 254 -8.25 1.42 -8.24
C ARG A 254 -7.84 0.55 -7.06
N LEU A 255 -8.74 0.40 -6.10
CA LEU A 255 -8.52 -0.47 -4.96
C LEU A 255 -8.78 -1.92 -5.36
N GLU A 256 -7.78 -2.77 -5.16
CA GLU A 256 -7.88 -4.20 -5.42
C GLU A 256 -7.78 -4.98 -4.11
N SER A 257 -8.79 -5.80 -3.83
CA SER A 257 -8.78 -6.75 -2.73
C SER A 257 -9.72 -7.91 -3.05
N PRO A 258 -9.41 -9.15 -2.65
CA PRO A 258 -10.32 -10.29 -2.79
C PRO A 258 -11.69 -10.06 -2.14
N LYS A 259 -11.79 -9.09 -1.22
CA LYS A 259 -13.02 -8.72 -0.50
C LYS A 259 -13.84 -7.64 -1.21
N ILE A 260 -13.26 -6.93 -2.16
CA ILE A 260 -13.90 -5.78 -2.82
C ILE A 260 -14.64 -6.27 -4.06
N THR A 261 -15.95 -6.11 -4.07
CA THR A 261 -16.83 -6.50 -5.19
C THR A 261 -17.23 -5.34 -6.10
N ARG A 262 -16.83 -4.11 -5.76
CA ARG A 262 -17.14 -2.87 -6.49
C ARG A 262 -15.86 -2.14 -6.89
N GLN A 263 -15.87 -1.39 -7.99
CA GLN A 263 -14.71 -0.57 -8.37
C GLN A 263 -14.59 0.63 -7.42
N LEU A 264 -13.74 0.50 -6.40
CA LEU A 264 -13.41 1.58 -5.47
C LEU A 264 -12.10 2.25 -5.87
N THR A 265 -11.92 3.52 -5.52
CA THR A 265 -10.71 4.29 -5.82
C THR A 265 -10.11 4.92 -4.56
N THR A 266 -8.84 5.29 -4.61
CA THR A 266 -8.20 6.07 -3.53
C THR A 266 -8.95 7.36 -3.24
N ALA A 267 -9.49 8.02 -4.27
CA ALA A 267 -10.33 9.21 -4.10
C ALA A 267 -11.60 8.93 -3.28
N TRP A 268 -12.28 7.81 -3.56
CA TRP A 268 -13.45 7.38 -2.78
C TRP A 268 -13.07 7.10 -1.32
N PHE A 269 -11.97 6.36 -1.10
CA PHE A 269 -11.47 6.06 0.24
C PHE A 269 -11.15 7.34 1.02
N ALA A 270 -10.34 8.22 0.45
CA ALA A 270 -9.90 9.46 1.09
C ALA A 270 -11.10 10.35 1.43
N GLY A 271 -12.09 10.46 0.54
CA GLY A 271 -13.33 11.20 0.78
C GLY A 271 -14.13 10.63 1.95
N ARG A 272 -14.29 9.31 2.04
CA ARG A 272 -14.99 8.66 3.15
C ARG A 272 -14.30 8.85 4.50
N VAL A 273 -12.96 8.86 4.51
CA VAL A 273 -12.18 9.14 5.72
C VAL A 273 -12.30 10.61 6.10
N ASP A 274 -12.23 11.53 5.13
CA ASP A 274 -12.37 12.97 5.37
C ASP A 274 -13.77 13.32 5.91
N GLU A 275 -14.84 12.76 5.36
CA GLU A 275 -16.20 12.94 5.90
C GLU A 275 -16.29 12.57 7.40
N ARG A 276 -15.67 11.45 7.80
CA ARG A 276 -15.64 11.03 9.22
C ARG A 276 -14.79 11.97 10.05
N TYR A 277 -13.64 12.39 9.53
CA TYR A 277 -12.76 13.36 10.18
C TYR A 277 -13.48 14.69 10.41
N GLN A 278 -14.12 15.26 9.39
CA GLN A 278 -14.88 16.51 9.50
C GLN A 278 -16.04 16.39 10.49
N ARG A 279 -16.76 15.25 10.54
CA ARG A 279 -17.78 15.02 11.57
C ARG A 279 -17.19 14.98 12.99
N CYS A 280 -16.00 14.39 13.15
CA CYS A 280 -15.31 14.35 14.42
C CYS A 280 -14.87 15.75 14.88
N MET A 281 -14.34 16.57 13.97
CA MET A 281 -13.87 17.94 14.29
C MET A 281 -15.01 18.93 14.60
N LYS A 282 -16.25 18.57 14.29
CA LYS A 282 -17.46 19.36 14.58
C LYS A 282 -18.08 19.04 15.94
N ARG A 283 -17.61 18.00 16.62
CA ARG A 283 -18.03 17.64 17.98
C ARG A 283 -17.11 18.31 18.99
#